data_AF-A0A972Z0V3-F1
#
_entry.id   AF-A0A972Z0V3-F1
#
_cell.length_a   1.000
_cell.length_b   1.000
_cell.length_c   1.000
_cell.angle_alpha   90.00
_cell.angle_beta   90.00
_cell.angle_gamma   90.00
#
_symmetry.space_group_name_H-M   'P 1'
#
loop_
_entity.id
_entity.type
_entity.pdbx_description
1 polymer ?
#
loop_
_entity_poly.entity_id
_entity_poly.type
_entity_poly.pdbx_seq_one_letter_code
_entity_poly.pdbx_strand_id
1 'polypeptide(L)'
;MLEIYAGKNALKTIQEQGFKQELFTNFLGASGGPKWFTLFGLDKYLFGDFFKNRTTELNLIGSSAGAFRAACLTQNNPVQAIEGLAHNYAHTVYSKKPSAEEIANTAVDIV
;
A
#
# COMPACT_ATOMS: atom_id res chain seq x y z
N MET A 1 15.02 12.48 5.51
CA MET A 1 15.79 11.36 4.91
C MET A 1 15.09 10.06 5.34
N LEU A 2 15.02 9.03 4.49
CA LEU A 2 14.43 7.75 4.86
C LEU A 2 15.44 6.95 5.71
N GLU A 3 15.00 6.42 6.84
CA GLU A 3 15.80 5.53 7.69
C GLU A 3 15.39 4.08 7.42
N ILE A 4 16.38 3.21 7.19
CA ILE A 4 16.15 1.79 6.89
C ILE A 4 16.75 0.96 8.02
N TYR A 5 15.91 0.20 8.69
CA TYR A 5 16.31 -0.71 9.76
C TYR A 5 16.32 -2.14 9.25
N ALA A 6 17.44 -2.84 9.46
CA ALA A 6 17.62 -4.22 9.02
C ALA A 6 18.30 -5.04 10.12
N GLY A 7 17.84 -6.28 10.30
CA GLY A 7 18.53 -7.26 11.15
C GLY A 7 19.87 -7.67 10.51
N LYS A 8 20.75 -8.31 11.31
CA LYS A 8 22.13 -8.67 10.91
C LYS A 8 22.21 -9.36 9.55
N ASN A 9 21.34 -10.35 9.30
CA ASN A 9 21.34 -11.12 8.05
C ASN A 9 20.86 -10.29 6.86
N ALA A 10 19.76 -9.55 7.01
CA ALA A 10 19.22 -8.70 5.95
C ALA A 10 20.21 -7.58 5.58
N LEU A 11 20.86 -6.95 6.58
CA LEU A 11 21.86 -5.92 6.35
C LEU A 11 23.04 -6.46 5.55
N LYS A 12 23.59 -7.62 5.94
CA LYS A 12 24.68 -8.28 5.22
C LYS A 12 24.31 -8.54 3.75
N THR A 13 23.12 -9.11 3.51
CA THR A 13 22.64 -9.40 2.15
C THR A 13 22.50 -8.13 1.31
N ILE A 14 21.93 -7.05 1.87
CA ILE A 14 21.79 -5.77 1.16
C ILE A 14 23.15 -5.16 0.84
N GLN A 15 24.13 -5.26 1.74
CA GLN A 15 25.49 -4.77 1.49
C GLN A 15 26.22 -5.56 0.40
N GLU A 16 26.04 -6.88 0.35
CA GLU A 16 26.68 -7.75 -0.65
C GLU A 16 26.02 -7.66 -2.04
N GLN A 17 24.69 -7.54 -2.08
CA GLN A 17 23.93 -7.65 -3.33
C GLN A 17 23.39 -6.32 -3.87
N GLY A 18 23.42 -5.27 -3.05
CA GLY A 18 22.73 -4.00 -3.30
C GLY A 18 21.26 -4.03 -2.86
N PHE A 19 20.61 -2.86 -2.89
CA PHE A 19 19.20 -2.71 -2.53
C PHE A 19 18.27 -3.16 -3.68
N LYS A 20 18.29 -4.45 -3.97
CA LYS A 20 17.57 -5.07 -5.08
C LYS A 20 16.13 -5.42 -4.71
N GLN A 21 15.19 -5.21 -5.64
CA GLN A 21 13.77 -5.50 -5.44
C GLN A 21 13.51 -6.97 -5.07
N GLU A 22 14.30 -7.91 -5.60
CA GLU A 22 14.14 -9.36 -5.39
C GLU A 22 14.42 -9.77 -3.94
N LEU A 23 15.10 -8.93 -3.15
CA LEU A 23 15.33 -9.16 -1.72
C LEU A 23 14.07 -8.97 -0.88
N PHE A 24 13.05 -8.32 -1.43
CA PHE A 24 11.77 -8.08 -0.77
C PHE A 24 10.71 -8.99 -1.38
N THR A 25 10.08 -9.81 -0.55
CA THR A 25 9.10 -10.82 -0.99
C THR A 25 7.71 -10.60 -0.42
N ASN A 26 7.57 -9.66 0.52
CA ASN A 26 6.33 -9.35 1.21
C ASN A 26 6.17 -7.84 1.40
N PHE A 27 4.96 -7.34 1.16
CA PHE A 27 4.48 -6.03 1.58
C PHE A 27 3.40 -6.23 2.64
N LEU A 28 3.53 -5.53 3.76
CA LEU A 28 2.63 -5.66 4.91
C LEU A 28 1.86 -4.35 5.13
N GLY A 29 0.59 -4.33 4.76
CA GLY A 29 -0.34 -3.23 4.98
C GLY A 29 -1.06 -3.33 6.33
N ALA A 30 -0.60 -2.57 7.32
CA ALA A 30 -1.24 -2.52 8.64
C ALA A 30 -2.59 -1.78 8.60
N SER A 31 -3.52 -2.19 9.47
CA SER A 31 -4.74 -1.43 9.76
C SER A 31 -4.38 -0.16 10.52
N GLY A 32 -4.59 1.01 9.89
CA GLY A 32 -4.18 2.30 10.46
C GLY A 32 -5.17 3.44 10.24
N GLY A 33 -6.38 3.18 9.72
CA GLY A 33 -7.28 4.24 9.28
C GLY A 33 -6.56 5.19 8.30
N PRO A 34 -6.66 6.52 8.44
CA PRO A 34 -5.99 7.48 7.55
C PRO A 34 -4.46 7.57 7.74
N LYS A 35 -3.85 6.83 8.68
CA LYS A 35 -2.40 6.94 8.92
C LYS A 35 -1.55 6.58 7.70
N TRP A 36 -2.08 5.78 6.79
CA TRP A 36 -1.37 5.38 5.58
C TRP A 36 -1.10 6.54 4.62
N PHE A 37 -1.80 7.67 4.73
CA PHE A 37 -1.51 8.86 3.91
C PHE A 37 -0.06 9.34 4.07
N THR A 38 0.59 9.10 5.22
CA THR A 38 2.02 9.41 5.39
C THR A 38 2.94 8.54 4.53
N LEU A 39 2.45 7.35 4.14
CA LEU A 39 3.15 6.39 3.28
C LEU A 39 2.76 6.54 1.81
N PHE A 40 1.75 7.36 1.47
CA PHE A 40 1.21 7.46 0.12
C PHE A 40 2.27 7.79 -0.94
N GLY A 41 3.17 8.75 -0.66
CA GLY A 41 4.27 9.06 -1.57
C GLY A 41 5.24 7.90 -1.75
N LEU A 42 5.50 7.15 -0.67
CA LEU A 42 6.37 5.97 -0.71
C LEU A 42 5.71 4.82 -1.48
N ASP A 43 4.40 4.59 -1.32
CA ASP A 43 3.66 3.58 -2.08
C ASP A 43 3.76 3.82 -3.58
N LYS A 44 3.58 5.08 -4.01
CA LYS A 44 3.71 5.45 -5.43
C LYS A 44 5.11 5.21 -5.97
N TYR A 45 6.15 5.53 -5.21
CA TYR A 45 7.52 5.24 -5.61
C TYR A 45 7.79 3.74 -5.66
N LEU A 46 7.39 2.99 -4.63
CA LEU A 46 7.66 1.56 -4.55
C LEU A 46 7.00 0.80 -5.71
N PHE A 47 5.73 1.08 -6.01
CA PHE A 47 4.98 0.32 -7.01
C PHE A 47 4.96 0.97 -8.40
N GLY A 48 5.30 2.25 -8.51
CA GLY A 48 5.44 2.95 -9.80
C GLY A 48 6.86 2.89 -10.39
N ASP A 49 7.88 2.70 -9.55
CA ASP A 49 9.29 2.73 -9.97
C ASP A 49 10.08 1.52 -9.44
N PHE A 50 10.25 1.39 -8.11
CA PHE A 50 11.15 0.38 -7.54
C PHE A 50 10.81 -1.06 -7.92
N PHE A 51 9.52 -1.43 -7.92
CA PHE A 51 9.01 -2.74 -8.31
C PHE A 51 8.57 -2.83 -9.78
N LYS A 52 8.72 -1.76 -10.57
CA LYS A 52 8.17 -1.67 -11.94
C LYS A 52 8.64 -2.80 -12.87
N ASN A 53 9.88 -3.23 -12.70
CA ASN A 53 10.49 -4.27 -13.55
C ASN A 53 10.54 -5.64 -12.83
N ARG A 54 9.78 -5.83 -11.76
CA ARG A 54 9.75 -7.09 -11.02
C ARG A 54 9.09 -8.17 -11.87
N THR A 55 9.72 -9.34 -11.97
CA THR A 55 9.15 -10.54 -12.62
C THR A 55 8.88 -11.69 -11.65
N THR A 56 9.31 -11.56 -10.38
CA THR A 56 9.10 -12.53 -9.32
C THR A 56 7.87 -12.17 -8.49
N GLU A 57 7.27 -13.15 -7.81
CA GLU A 57 6.11 -12.91 -6.95
C GLU A 57 6.42 -11.95 -5.79
N LEU A 58 5.52 -11.02 -5.51
CA LEU A 58 5.51 -10.18 -4.31
C LEU A 58 4.20 -10.42 -3.58
N ASN A 59 4.27 -10.89 -2.34
CA ASN A 59 3.07 -11.14 -1.54
C ASN A 59 2.58 -9.82 -0.93
N LEU A 60 1.37 -9.39 -1.26
CA LEU A 60 0.76 -8.22 -0.64
C LEU A 60 -0.27 -8.69 0.39
N ILE A 61 0.01 -8.42 1.66
CA ILE A 61 -0.83 -8.83 2.78
C ILE A 61 -1.32 -7.58 3.48
N GLY A 62 -2.63 -7.45 3.66
CA GLY A 62 -3.22 -6.26 4.27
C GLY A 62 -4.36 -6.59 5.22
N SER A 63 -4.57 -5.72 6.22
CA SER A 63 -5.74 -5.74 7.10
C SER A 63 -6.50 -4.41 7.00
N SER A 64 -7.83 -4.46 6.86
CA SER A 64 -8.71 -3.27 6.76
C SER A 64 -8.19 -2.27 5.71
N ALA A 65 -7.91 -1.01 6.07
CA ALA A 65 -7.35 -0.01 5.15
C ALA A 65 -6.04 -0.48 4.47
N GLY A 66 -5.25 -1.32 5.14
CA GLY A 66 -4.08 -1.94 4.53
C GLY A 66 -4.43 -2.95 3.43
N ALA A 67 -5.57 -3.62 3.52
CA ALA A 67 -6.08 -4.51 2.47
C ALA A 67 -6.55 -3.72 1.24
N PHE A 68 -7.23 -2.59 1.45
CA PHE A 68 -7.61 -1.67 0.36
C PHE A 68 -6.37 -1.16 -0.39
N ARG A 69 -5.34 -0.71 0.35
CA ARG A 69 -4.06 -0.34 -0.24
C ARG A 69 -3.43 -1.48 -1.03
N ALA A 70 -3.35 -2.67 -0.43
CA ALA A 70 -2.80 -3.84 -1.10
C ALA A 70 -3.55 -4.15 -2.41
N ALA A 71 -4.88 -4.11 -2.40
CA ALA A 71 -5.70 -4.32 -3.58
C ALA A 71 -5.39 -3.31 -4.69
N CYS A 72 -5.32 -2.01 -4.40
CA CYS A 72 -4.92 -0.99 -5.37
C CYS A 72 -3.53 -1.26 -5.96
N LEU A 73 -2.56 -1.62 -5.11
CA LEU A 73 -1.17 -1.84 -5.51
C LEU A 73 -0.96 -3.11 -6.35
N THR A 74 -1.95 -4.03 -6.37
CA THR A 74 -1.96 -5.19 -7.29
C THR A 74 -2.57 -4.92 -8.66
N GLN A 75 -3.16 -3.74 -8.89
CA GLN A 75 -3.78 -3.42 -10.18
C GLN A 75 -2.73 -3.13 -11.26
N ASN A 76 -3.14 -3.18 -12.54
CA ASN A 76 -2.27 -2.90 -13.69
C ASN A 76 -1.65 -1.49 -13.66
N ASN A 77 -2.36 -0.51 -13.09
CA ASN A 77 -1.86 0.85 -12.88
C ASN A 77 -1.90 1.19 -11.38
N PRO A 78 -0.92 0.70 -10.59
CA PRO A 78 -0.99 0.78 -9.14
C PRO A 78 -0.93 2.21 -8.61
N VAL A 79 -0.23 3.11 -9.34
CA VAL A 79 -0.14 4.54 -9.00
C VAL A 79 -1.50 5.23 -9.16
N GLN A 80 -2.19 4.98 -10.28
CA GLN A 80 -3.53 5.53 -10.50
C GLN A 80 -4.53 4.96 -9.49
N ALA A 81 -4.47 3.66 -9.21
CA ALA A 81 -5.37 3.01 -8.26
C ALA A 81 -5.22 3.56 -6.84
N ILE A 82 -3.98 3.72 -6.35
CA ILE A 82 -3.75 4.28 -5.01
C ILE A 82 -4.09 5.77 -4.92
N GLU A 83 -3.97 6.53 -6.03
CA GLU A 83 -4.45 7.91 -6.13
C GLU A 83 -5.98 7.98 -6.03
N GLY A 84 -6.69 7.05 -6.69
CA GLY A 84 -8.15 6.90 -6.56
C GLY A 84 -8.57 6.60 -5.12
N LEU A 85 -7.94 5.61 -4.49
CA LEU A 85 -8.18 5.29 -3.07
C LEU A 85 -7.92 6.50 -2.18
N ALA A 86 -6.79 7.20 -2.37
CA ALA A 86 -6.46 8.38 -1.59
C ALA A 86 -7.55 9.47 -1.72
N HIS A 87 -8.04 9.69 -2.94
CA HIS A 87 -9.12 10.64 -3.21
C HIS A 87 -10.43 10.20 -2.54
N ASN A 88 -10.91 8.99 -2.81
CA ASN A 88 -12.20 8.50 -2.32
C ASN A 88 -12.20 8.38 -0.80
N TYR A 89 -11.13 7.85 -0.20
CA TYR A 89 -11.00 7.70 1.25
C TYR A 89 -11.02 9.06 1.97
N ALA A 90 -10.38 10.09 1.41
CA ALA A 90 -10.36 11.43 2.00
C ALA A 90 -11.69 12.19 1.87
N HIS A 91 -12.47 11.89 0.82
CA HIS A 91 -13.73 12.58 0.52
C HIS A 91 -14.97 11.75 0.89
N THR A 92 -14.80 10.56 1.45
CA THR A 92 -15.92 9.76 1.96
C THR A 92 -16.58 10.49 3.12
N VAL A 93 -17.84 10.89 2.94
CA VAL A 93 -18.64 11.55 3.96
C VAL A 93 -19.94 10.77 4.13
N TYR A 94 -20.22 10.36 5.35
CA TYR A 94 -21.47 9.71 5.71
C TYR A 94 -22.53 10.72 6.15
N SER A 95 -23.80 10.31 6.09
CA SER A 95 -24.88 11.02 6.73
C SER A 95 -24.64 11.13 8.25
N LYS A 96 -25.35 12.03 8.94
CA LYS A 96 -25.14 12.28 10.37
C LYS A 96 -25.32 11.03 11.25
N LYS A 97 -26.12 10.06 10.79
CA LYS A 97 -26.39 8.78 11.45
C LYS A 97 -26.51 7.70 10.36
N PRO A 98 -25.38 7.23 9.81
CA PRO A 98 -25.43 6.34 8.67
C PRO A 98 -25.98 4.98 9.06
N SER A 99 -26.74 4.36 8.16
CA SER A 99 -27.14 2.96 8.32
C SER A 99 -25.97 2.03 7.96
N ALA A 100 -26.03 0.78 8.41
CA ALA A 100 -25.05 -0.23 7.99
C ALA A 100 -25.05 -0.43 6.46
N GLU A 101 -26.21 -0.29 5.82
CA GLU A 101 -26.37 -0.35 4.37
C GLU A 101 -25.68 0.84 3.67
N GLU A 102 -25.84 2.07 4.19
CA GLU A 102 -25.14 3.25 3.67
C GLU A 102 -23.62 3.05 3.74
N ILE A 103 -23.11 2.56 4.88
CA ILE A 103 -21.69 2.29 5.08
C ILE A 103 -21.21 1.23 4.08
N ALA A 104 -21.94 0.11 3.94
CA ALA A 104 -21.57 -0.97 3.05
C ALA A 104 -21.54 -0.52 1.58
N ASN A 105 -22.57 0.21 1.13
CA ASN A 105 -22.66 0.70 -0.24
C ASN A 105 -21.55 1.72 -0.54
N THR A 106 -21.30 2.66 0.38
CA THR A 106 -20.23 3.67 0.22
C THR A 106 -18.85 3.01 0.18
N ALA A 107 -18.64 1.93 0.95
CA ALA A 107 -17.35 1.24 0.97
C ALA A 107 -16.99 0.56 -0.36
N VAL A 108 -17.97 0.21 -1.20
CA VAL A 108 -17.73 -0.34 -2.54
C VAL A 108 -17.00 0.68 -3.42
N ASP A 109 -17.31 1.96 -3.26
CA ASP A 109 -16.75 3.03 -4.09
C ASP A 109 -15.36 3.51 -3.61
N ILE A 110 -14.86 3.00 -2.46
CA ILE A 110 -13.58 3.43 -1.89
C ILE A 110 -12.37 2.88 -2.66
N VAL A 111 -12.44 1.66 -3.21
CA VAL A 111 -11.29 0.92 -3.78
C VAL A 111 -11.43 0.67 -5.27
#